data_AF-A0A2M7UPW5-F1
#
_entry.id   AF-A0A2M7UPW5-F1
#
_cell.length_a   1.000
_cell.length_b   1.000
_cell.length_c   1.000
_cell.angle_alpha   90.00
_cell.angle_beta   90.00
_cell.angle_gamma   90.00
#
_symmetry.space_group_name_H-M   'P 1'
#
loop_
_entity.id
_entity.type
_entity.pdbx_description
1 polymer ?
#
loop_
_entity_poly.entity_id
_entity_poly.type
_entity_poly.pdbx_seq_one_letter_code
_entity_poly.pdbx_strand_id
1 'polypeptide(L)' 'MAKGKSQYCTWFCPECKKANDISAYDKRRNDEIVKEISKFCPKCRKHTDHKRKDTKKGKN' A
#
# COMPACT_ATOMS: atom_id res chain seq x y z
N MET A 1 16.88 -18.10 -7.55
CA MET A 1 16.25 -17.03 -6.74
C MET A 1 14.77 -17.35 -6.60
N ALA A 2 14.29 -17.69 -5.39
CA ALA A 2 12.88 -18.00 -5.19
C ALA A 2 12.04 -16.75 -5.49
N LYS A 3 11.21 -16.81 -6.55
CA LYS A 3 10.17 -15.82 -6.82
C LYS A 3 9.11 -15.93 -5.71
N GLY A 4 9.40 -15.33 -4.55
CA GLY A 4 8.42 -15.10 -3.50
C GLY A 4 7.23 -14.39 -4.14
N LYS A 5 6.01 -14.81 -3.78
CA LYS A 5 4.77 -14.26 -4.35
C LYS A 5 4.56 -12.85 -3.79
N SER A 6 5.41 -11.89 -4.16
CA SER A 6 5.26 -10.49 -3.78
C SER A 6 3.99 -9.93 -4.41
N GLN A 7 3.11 -9.37 -3.58
CA GLN A 7 1.95 -8.63 -4.03
C GLN A 7 2.28 -7.15 -4.00
N TYR A 8 1.83 -6.44 -5.03
CA TYR A 8 1.88 -4.98 -5.04
C TYR A 8 0.71 -4.43 -4.23
N CYS A 9 1.01 -3.50 -3.34
CA CYS A 9 0.04 -2.69 -2.65
C CYS A 9 0.25 -1.22 -2.98
N THR A 10 -0.86 -0.49 -3.04
CA THR A 10 -0.87 0.94 -3.24
C THR A 10 -1.35 1.60 -1.95
N TRP A 11 -0.63 2.60 -1.47
CA TRP A 11 -0.99 3.38 -0.29
C TRP A 11 -1.90 4.52 -0.70
N PHE A 12 -3.14 4.49 -0.20
CA PHE A 12 -4.15 5.50 -0.47
C PHE A 12 -4.30 6.45 0.71
N CYS A 13 -4.25 7.75 0.42
CA CYS A 13 -4.63 8.76 1.39
C CYS A 13 -6.15 8.76 1.56
N PRO A 14 -6.71 8.63 2.78
CA PRO A 14 -8.15 8.61 3.00
C PRO A 14 -8.83 9.94 2.66
N GLU A 15 -8.10 11.05 2.73
CA GLU A 15 -8.68 12.37 2.53
C GLU A 15 -8.71 12.80 1.06
N CYS A 16 -7.57 12.73 0.38
CA CYS A 16 -7.50 13.11 -1.03
C CYS A 16 -7.79 11.95 -1.99
N LYS A 17 -8.01 10.73 -1.46
CA LYS A 17 -8.28 9.50 -2.21
C LYS A 17 -7.27 9.23 -3.34
N LYS A 18 -6.04 9.75 -3.21
CA LYS A 18 -4.96 9.54 -4.18
C LYS A 18 -4.02 8.43 -3.72
N ALA A 19 -3.53 7.69 -4.71
CA ALA A 19 -2.41 6.78 -4.55
C ALA A 19 -1.13 7.60 -4.38
N ASN A 20 -0.49 7.47 -3.22
CA ASN A 20 0.71 8.22 -2.88
C ASN A 20 1.99 7.40 -3.07
N ASP A 21 1.90 6.07 -2.97
CA ASP A 21 3.05 5.20 -2.95
C ASP A 21 2.65 3.79 -3.40
N ILE A 22 3.52 3.09 -4.14
CA ILE A 22 3.33 1.71 -4.57
C ILE A 22 4.46 0.90 -3.97
N SER A 23 4.12 -0.07 -3.13
CA SER A 23 5.08 -0.94 -2.46
C SER A 23 4.80 -2.40 -2.78
N ALA A 24 5.82 -3.24 -2.71
CA ALA A 24 5.68 -4.68 -2.86
C ALA A 24 5.88 -5.34 -1.50
N TYR A 25 4.98 -6.24 -1.12
CA TYR A 25 5.06 -6.97 0.14
C TYR A 25 4.88 -8.45 -0.10
N ASP A 26 5.47 -9.28 0.76
CA ASP A 26 5.33 -10.72 0.65
C ASP A 26 3.94 -11.18 1.13
N LYS A 27 3.22 -11.93 0.28
CA LYS A 27 1.87 -12.40 0.62
C LYS A 27 1.81 -13.32 1.84
N ARG A 28 2.90 -14.01 2.19
CA ARG A 28 2.91 -14.90 3.36
C ARG A 28 2.88 -14.15 4.68
N ARG A 29 3.37 -12.91 4.71
CA ARG A 29 3.37 -12.05 5.91
C ARG A 29 2.24 -11.04 5.89
N ASN A 30 1.24 -11.22 5.01
CA ASN A 30 0.15 -10.27 4.85
C ASN A 30 -0.61 -10.00 6.17
N ASP A 31 -0.78 -11.03 6.99
CA ASP A 31 -1.49 -10.97 8.27
C ASP A 31 -0.71 -10.19 9.34
N GLU A 32 0.61 -10.13 9.24
CA GLU A 32 1.49 -9.38 10.16
C GLU A 32 1.75 -7.94 9.68
N ILE A 33 1.52 -7.65 8.39
CA ILE A 33 1.83 -6.33 7.84
C ILE A 33 0.70 -5.35 8.15
N VAL A 34 1.07 -4.29 8.88
CA VAL A 34 0.21 -3.15 9.18
C VAL A 34 -0.41 -2.58 7.91
N LYS A 35 -1.74 -2.52 7.86
CA LYS A 35 -2.52 -2.05 6.70
C LYS A 35 -2.68 -0.53 6.67
N GLU A 36 -2.22 0.16 7.70
CA GLU A 36 -2.37 1.60 7.93
C GLU A 36 -1.02 2.17 8.35
N ILE A 37 -0.51 3.15 7.60
CA ILE A 37 0.77 3.80 7.93
C ILE A 37 0.55 5.31 7.90
N SER A 38 0.89 5.97 9.01
CA SER A 38 0.90 7.43 9.05
C SER A 38 2.06 7.96 8.21
N LYS A 39 1.75 8.48 7.03
CA LYS A 39 2.70 9.07 6.08
C LYS A 39 2.30 10.51 5.77
N PHE A 40 3.28 11.33 5.40
CA PHE A 40 3.02 12.69 4.94
C PHE A 40 2.32 12.65 3.57
N CYS A 41 1.16 13.30 3.47
CA CYS A 41 0.50 13.49 2.19
C CYS A 41 0.87 14.87 1.61
N PRO A 42 1.60 14.98 0.49
CA PRO A 42 1.94 16.25 -0.14
C PRO A 42 0.71 17.03 -0.65
N LYS A 43 -0.43 16.36 -0.86
CA LYS A 43 -1.68 17.04 -1.27
C LYS A 43 -2.42 17.67 -0.10
N CYS A 44 -2.56 16.95 1.02
CA CYS A 44 -3.20 17.49 2.22
C CYS A 44 -2.22 18.34 3.07
N ARG A 45 -0.92 18.27 2.78
CA ARG A 45 0.18 18.88 3.55
C ARG A 45 0.14 18.55 5.05
N LYS A 46 -0.33 17.35 5.39
CA LYS A 46 -0.37 16.83 6.75
C LYS A 46 -0.08 15.35 6.76
N HIS A 47 0.32 14.84 7.92
CA HIS A 47 0.45 13.40 8.16
C HIS A 47 -0.95 12.79 8.25
N THR A 48 -1.18 11.74 7.46
CA THR A 48 -2.44 11.01 7.44
C THR A 48 -2.17 9.52 7.44
N ASP A 49 -3.04 8.75 8.08
CA ASP A 49 -3.03 7.30 8.05
C ASP A 49 -3.45 6.79 6.67
N HIS A 50 -2.44 6.52 5.84
CA HIS A 50 -2.64 5.98 4.51
C HIS A 50 -3.05 4.52 4.62
N LYS A 51 -4.16 4.18 3.98
CA LYS A 51 -4.68 2.81 3.93
C LYS A 51 -4.08 2.06 2.76
N ARG A 52 -3.62 0.85 3.03
CA ARG A 52 -3.09 -0.04 2.02
C ARG A 52 -4.23 -0.64 1.20
N LYS A 53 -4.15 -0.53 -0.13
CA LYS A 53 -5.04 -1.21 -1.08
C LYS A 53 -4.23 -2.19 -1.91
N ASP A 54 -4.43 -3.48 -1.69
CA ASP A 54 -3.84 -4.52 -2.52
C ASP A 54 -4.37 -4.39 -3.95
N THR A 55 -3.48 -4.13 -4.89
CA THR A 55 -3.85 -4.13 -6.30
C THR A 55 -3.48 -5.51 -6.81
N LYS A 56 -4.46 -6.42 -6.91
CA LYS A 56 -4.27 -7.66 -7.68
C LYS A 56 -4.02 -7.22 -9.12
N LYS A 57 -2.74 -7.23 -9.55
CA LYS A 57 -2.39 -7.13 -10.96
C LYS A 57 -3.27 -8.18 -11.66
N GLY A 58 -4.13 -7.69 -12.57
CA GLY A 58 -5.15 -8.50 -13.21
C GLY A 58 -4.56 -9.80 -13.73
N LYS A 59 -5.30 -10.90 -13.54
CA LYS A 59 -5.11 -12.08 -14.37
C LYS A 59 -5.32 -11.61 -15.80
N ASN A 60 -4.24 -11.52 -16.57
CA ASN A 60 -4.34 -11.62 -18.02
C ASN A 60 -4.36 -13.10 -18.38
#